data_AF-A0A831TMF0-F1
#
_entry.id   AF-A0A831TMF0-F1
#
_cell.length_a   1.000
_cell.length_b   1.000
_cell.length_c   1.000
_cell.angle_alpha   90.00
_cell.angle_beta   90.00
_cell.angle_gamma   90.00
#
_symmetry.space_group_name_H-M   'P 1'
#
loop_
_entity.id
_entity.type
_entity.pdbx_description
1 polymer ?
#
loop_
_entity_poly.entity_id
_entity_poly.type
_entity_poly.pdbx_seq_one_letter_code
_entity_poly.pdbx_strand_id
1 'polypeptide(L)' 'MSSDSIINAEIDFARKQLEKVVQLHDYDFNHPDVIKISQKLDRLILKMMTKQVCFKYN' A
#
# COMPACT_ATOMS: atom_id res chain seq x y z
N MET A 1 2.63 -11.65 17.90
CA MET A 1 1.99 -11.09 16.69
C MET A 1 2.98 -11.22 15.54
N SER A 2 2.60 -11.90 14.44
CA SER A 2 3.52 -12.12 13.31
C SER A 2 3.77 -10.81 12.55
N SER A 3 5.00 -10.57 12.11
CA SER A 3 5.41 -9.37 11.35
C SER A 3 4.57 -9.12 10.09
N ASP A 4 4.01 -10.19 9.51
CA ASP A 4 3.16 -10.11 8.32
C ASP A 4 1.78 -9.53 8.64
N SER A 5 1.27 -9.75 9.86
CA SER A 5 -0.01 -9.21 10.29
C SER A 5 0.03 -7.69 10.46
N ILE A 6 1.19 -7.12 10.82
CA ILE A 6 1.37 -5.68 10.96
C ILE A 6 1.42 -5.03 9.58
N ILE A 7 2.18 -5.60 8.65
CA ILE A 7 2.28 -5.09 7.28
C ILE A 7 0.93 -5.19 6.56
N ASN A 8 0.19 -6.28 6.75
CA ASN A 8 -1.16 -6.41 6.18
C ASN A 8 -2.12 -5.36 6.74
N ALA A 9 -2.05 -5.04 8.03
CA ALA A 9 -2.86 -3.98 8.63
C ALA A 9 -2.50 -2.59 8.06
N GLU A 10 -1.21 -2.32 7.85
CA GLU A 10 -0.76 -1.07 7.19
C GLU A 10 -1.21 -0.98 5.73
N ILE A 11 -1.18 -2.08 4.98
CA ILE A 11 -1.68 -2.16 3.61
C ILE A 11 -3.19 -1.90 3.57
N ASP A 12 -3.97 -2.54 4.44
CA ASP A 12 -5.42 -2.33 4.53
C ASP A 12 -5.77 -0.88 4.88
N PHE A 13 -5.03 -0.29 5.81
CA PHE A 13 -5.19 1.11 6.18
C PHE A 13 -4.82 2.06 5.02
N ALA A 14 -3.75 1.78 4.29
CA ALA A 14 -3.35 2.57 3.13
C ALA A 14 -4.36 2.44 1.97
N ARG A 15 -4.95 1.26 1.75
CA ARG A 15 -6.03 1.05 0.77
C ARG A 15 -7.26 1.90 1.10
N LYS A 16 -7.72 1.87 2.34
CA LYS A 16 -8.88 2.67 2.79
C LYS A 16 -8.64 4.17 2.66
N GLN A 17 -7.41 4.63 2.88
CA GLN A 17 -7.05 6.04 2.63
C GLN A 17 -7.08 6.39 1.15
N LEU A 18 -6.57 5.50 0.29
CA LEU A 18 -6.62 5.71 -1.16
C LEU A 18 -8.06 5.81 -1.64
N GLU A 19 -8.94 4.89 -1.22
CA GLU A 19 -10.36 4.90 -1.56
C GLU A 19 -11.02 6.24 -1.17
N LYS A 20 -10.76 6.74 0.04
CA LYS A 20 -11.28 8.04 0.50
C LYS A 20 -10.75 9.20 -0.32
N VAL A 21 -9.45 9.24 -0.61
CA VAL A 21 -8.84 10.37 -1.32
C VAL A 21 -9.24 10.38 -2.79
N VAL A 22 -9.36 9.21 -3.41
CA VAL A 22 -9.92 9.07 -4.76
C VAL A 22 -11.36 9.57 -4.80
N GLN A 23 -12.21 9.20 -3.83
CA GLN A 23 -13.57 9.73 -3.74
C GLN A 23 -13.64 11.25 -3.52
N LEU A 24 -12.73 11.81 -2.72
CA LEU A 24 -12.66 13.26 -2.46
C LEU A 24 -12.23 14.06 -3.69
N HIS A 25 -11.46 13.46 -4.60
CA HIS A 25 -10.98 14.09 -5.82
C HIS A 25 -11.73 13.60 -7.08
N ASP A 26 -12.99 13.17 -6.94
CA ASP A 26 -13.85 12.75 -8.06
C ASP A 26 -13.21 11.66 -8.94
N TYR A 27 -12.51 10.73 -8.31
CA TYR A 27 -11.77 9.66 -8.96
C TYR A 27 -10.64 10.13 -9.90
N ASP A 28 -10.12 11.35 -9.69
CA ASP A 28 -8.93 11.81 -10.40
C ASP A 28 -7.67 11.10 -9.88
N PHE A 29 -7.31 10.01 -10.55
CA PHE A 29 -6.10 9.25 -10.25
C PHE A 29 -4.80 9.99 -10.57
N ASN A 30 -4.87 11.09 -11.32
CA ASN A 30 -3.72 11.96 -11.59
C ASN A 30 -3.52 13.03 -10.50
N HIS A 31 -4.46 13.15 -9.56
CA HIS A 31 -4.34 14.10 -8.47
C HIS A 31 -3.08 13.79 -7.64
N PRO A 32 -2.22 14.77 -7.32
CA PRO A 32 -0.94 14.54 -6.65
C PRO A 32 -1.09 13.82 -5.31
N ASP A 33 -2.21 14.02 -4.60
CA ASP A 33 -2.48 13.32 -3.34
C ASP A 33 -2.90 11.86 -3.54
N VAL A 34 -3.65 11.55 -4.60
CA VAL A 34 -3.98 10.16 -4.98
C VAL A 34 -2.70 9.42 -5.38
N ILE A 35 -1.86 10.05 -6.20
CA ILE A 35 -0.56 9.49 -6.61
C ILE A 35 0.33 9.21 -5.40
N LYS A 36 0.47 10.17 -4.47
CA LYS A 36 1.28 9.99 -3.25
C LYS A 36 0.82 8.80 -2.42
N ILE A 37 -0.49 8.63 -2.23
CA ILE A 37 -1.04 7.52 -1.45
C ILE A 37 -0.87 6.19 -2.20
N SER A 38 -1.07 6.18 -3.52
CA SER A 38 -0.83 5.01 -4.36
C SER A 38 0.64 4.56 -4.24
N GLN A 39 1.59 5.48 -4.42
CA GLN A 39 3.01 5.17 -4.30
C GLN A 39 3.40 4.67 -2.91
N LYS A 40 2.74 5.17 -1.84
CA LYS A 40 2.95 4.68 -0.48
C LYS A 40 2.44 3.24 -0.34
N LEU A 41 1.29 2.92 -0.92
CA LEU A 41 0.73 1.57 -0.94
C LEU A 41 1.64 0.61 -1.72
N ASP A 42 2.13 1.00 -2.90
CA ASP A 42 3.08 0.21 -3.70
C ASP A 42 4.36 -0.13 -2.93
N ARG A 43 4.92 0.83 -2.17
CA ARG A 43 6.10 0.58 -1.33
C ARG A 43 5.83 -0.44 -0.22
N LEU A 44 4.64 -0.43 0.38
CA LEU A 44 4.24 -1.39 1.41
C LEU A 44 4.06 -2.80 0.82
N ILE A 45 3.45 -2.89 -0.36
CA ILE A 45 3.30 -4.14 -1.10
C ILE A 45 4.67 -4.68 -1.48
N LEU A 46 5.56 -3.86 -2.05
CA LEU A 46 6.92 -4.27 -2.36
C LEU A 46 7.65 -4.75 -1.11
N LYS A 47 7.56 -4.03 0.02
CA LYS A 47 8.18 -4.45 1.29
C LYS A 47 7.67 -5.81 1.78
N MET A 48 6.37 -6.09 1.58
CA MET A 48 5.77 -7.40 1.86
C MET A 48 6.30 -8.48 0.90
N MET A 49 6.36 -8.17 -0.39
CA MET A 49 6.85 -9.09 -1.42
C MET A 49 8.33 -9.39 -1.23
N THR A 50 9.19 -8.39 -0.96
CA THR A 50 10.62 -8.62 -0.73
C THR A 50 10.86 -9.50 0.50
N LYS A 51 10.08 -9.32 1.57
CA LYS A 51 10.11 -10.24 2.72
C LYS A 51 9.70 -11.66 2.36
N GLN A 52 8.77 -11.87 1.44
CA GLN A 52 8.37 -13.19 0.95
C GLN A 52 9.37 -13.78 -0.08
N VAL A 53 10.01 -12.94 -0.89
CA VAL A 53 10.92 -13.34 -1.99
C VAL A 53 12.33 -13.67 -1.45
N CYS A 54 12.79 -13.03 -0.38
CA CYS A 54 14.09 -13.38 0.24
C CYS A 54 14.11 -14.77 0.89
N PHE A 55 12.95 -15.42 1.08
CA PHE A 55 12.87 -16.85 1.46
C PHE A 55 12.88 -17.80 0.25
N LYS A 56 12.94 -17.28 -0.99
CA LYS A 56 12.81 -18.08 -2.22
C LYS A 56 14.06 -18.15 -3.09
N TYR A 57 15.14 -17.48 -2.72
CA TYR A 57 16.45 -17.66 -3.34
C TYR A 57 17.50 -17.83 -2.25
N ASN A 58 17.66 -19.10 -1.88
CA ASN A 58 18.79 -19.67 -1.18
C ASN A 58 19.98 -19.72 -2.16
#